data_AF-A0A3D2WMR4-F1
#
_entry.id   AF-A0A3D2WMR4-F1
#
_cell.length_a   1.000
_cell.length_b   1.000
_cell.length_c   1.000
_cell.angle_alpha   90.00
_cell.angle_beta   90.00
_cell.angle_gamma   90.00
#
_symmetry.space_group_name_H-M   'P 1'
#
loop_
_entity.id
_entity.type
_entity.pdbx_description
1 polymer ?
#
loop_
_entity_poly.entity_id
_entity_poly.type
_entity_poly.pdbx_seq_one_letter_code
_entity_poly.pdbx_strand_id
1 'polypeptide(L)'
;MEFLQDFGLFLAKAITIVGAIIIVITAIAGVAMRGQRKGGSAKGDLIVENLNETYEDTEDLMMSHMLDKKAYKNWAKNQDGDKKQKSKDGKSDSSESEEEKKRVFVLSFDGDVHAHDNDQLMETIDAALLVARPGDEFFCELESPGGLVHAYGLASSQLRRIRDAGYTLTVGIDKVAASGG
;
A
#
# COMPACT_ATOMS: atom_id res chain seq x y z
N MET A 1 -21.02 23.86 61.48
CA MET A 1 -20.08 22.74 61.67
C MET A 1 -20.41 21.57 60.73
N GLU A 2 -21.69 21.24 60.51
CA GLU A 2 -22.08 20.16 59.59
C GLU A 2 -21.79 20.43 58.11
N PHE A 3 -22.01 21.65 57.61
CA PHE A 3 -21.74 22.00 56.21
C PHE A 3 -20.28 21.78 55.76
N LEU A 4 -19.30 22.07 56.63
CA LEU A 4 -17.89 21.81 56.34
C LEU A 4 -17.55 20.32 56.35
N GLN A 5 -18.23 19.53 57.17
CA GLN A 5 -18.06 18.07 57.21
C GLN A 5 -18.68 17.40 55.99
N ASP A 6 -19.88 17.83 55.58
CA ASP A 6 -20.56 17.34 54.38
C ASP A 6 -19.80 17.72 53.11
N PHE A 7 -19.28 18.95 53.03
CA PHE A 7 -18.43 19.37 51.93
C PHE A 7 -17.10 18.60 51.91
N GLY A 8 -16.47 18.38 53.07
CA GLY A 8 -15.26 17.57 53.17
C GLY A 8 -15.47 16.11 52.72
N LEU A 9 -16.61 15.52 53.07
CA LEU A 9 -16.97 14.16 52.66
C LEU A 9 -17.27 14.08 51.16
N PHE A 10 -17.94 15.08 50.59
CA PHE A 10 -18.16 15.17 49.14
C PHE A 10 -16.84 15.32 48.38
N LEU A 11 -15.94 16.18 48.86
CA LEU A 11 -14.63 16.39 48.26
C LEU A 11 -13.78 15.10 48.30
N ALA A 12 -13.78 14.39 49.43
CA ALA A 12 -13.10 13.11 49.55
C ALA A 12 -13.67 12.05 48.58
N LYS A 13 -15.00 12.00 48.42
CA LYS A 13 -15.67 11.11 47.44
C LYS A 13 -15.30 11.48 46.00
N ALA A 14 -15.27 12.76 45.66
CA ALA A 14 -14.88 13.22 44.32
C ALA A 14 -13.43 12.85 44.00
N ILE A 15 -12.50 13.10 44.93
CA ILE A 15 -11.09 12.76 44.78
C ILE A 15 -10.89 11.25 44.64
N THR A 16 -11.59 10.44 45.44
CA THR A 16 -11.48 8.97 45.37
C THR A 16 -12.02 8.40 44.05
N ILE A 17 -13.11 8.95 43.51
CA ILE A 17 -13.64 8.57 42.20
C ILE A 17 -12.65 8.92 41.08
N VAL A 18 -12.11 10.15 41.08
CA VAL A 18 -11.12 10.57 40.08
C VAL A 18 -9.85 9.71 40.17
N GLY A 19 -9.37 9.45 41.39
CA GLY A 19 -8.23 8.57 41.62
C GLY A 19 -8.46 7.14 41.12
N ALA A 20 -9.64 6.56 41.37
CA ALA A 20 -9.99 5.24 40.88
C ALA A 20 -10.01 5.18 39.34
N ILE A 21 -10.55 6.20 38.67
CA ILE A 21 -10.56 6.29 37.20
C ILE A 21 -9.12 6.35 36.65
N ILE A 22 -8.25 7.16 37.26
CA ILE A 22 -6.84 7.27 36.83
C ILE A 22 -6.12 5.91 37.00
N ILE A 23 -6.35 5.20 38.10
CA ILE A 23 -5.76 3.87 38.34
C ILE A 23 -6.24 2.87 37.28
N VAL A 24 -7.53 2.88 36.93
CA VAL A 24 -8.07 1.98 35.89
C VAL A 24 -7.46 2.30 34.52
N ILE A 25 -7.39 3.59 34.13
CA ILE A 25 -6.81 4.00 32.85
C ILE A 25 -5.33 3.61 32.77
N THR A 26 -4.56 3.86 33.84
CA THR A 26 -3.13 3.51 33.89
C THR A 26 -2.90 2.00 33.89
N ALA A 27 -3.75 1.21 34.54
CA ALA A 27 -3.71 -0.24 34.49
C ALA A 27 -3.98 -0.78 33.08
N ILE A 28 -5.02 -0.27 32.40
CA ILE A 28 -5.36 -0.66 31.02
C ILE A 28 -4.23 -0.25 30.06
N ALA A 29 -3.75 0.99 30.15
CA ALA A 29 -2.66 1.48 29.33
C ALA A 29 -1.36 0.68 29.56
N GLY A 30 -1.07 0.31 30.81
CA GLY A 30 0.08 -0.52 31.17
C GLY A 30 0.01 -1.94 30.60
N VAL A 31 -1.18 -2.55 30.52
CA VAL A 31 -1.39 -3.86 29.89
C VAL A 31 -1.29 -3.76 28.36
N ALA A 32 -1.91 -2.75 27.75
CA ALA A 32 -1.85 -2.52 26.30
C ALA A 32 -0.41 -2.25 25.82
N MET A 33 0.35 -1.42 26.53
CA MET A 33 1.76 -1.15 26.21
C MET A 33 2.68 -2.36 26.42
N ARG A 34 2.29 -3.34 27.24
CA ARG A 34 3.07 -4.58 27.42
C ARG A 34 2.92 -5.55 26.25
N GLY A 35 1.78 -5.54 25.56
CA GLY A 35 1.57 -6.29 24.33
C GLY A 35 2.41 -5.75 23.17
N GLN A 36 2.61 -4.43 23.12
CA GLN A 36 3.37 -3.77 22.06
C GLN A 36 4.90 -3.75 22.31
N ARG A 37 5.36 -4.02 23.54
CA ARG A 37 6.79 -4.10 23.91
C ARG A 37 7.41 -5.50 23.78
N LYS A 38 6.70 -6.48 23.21
CA LYS A 38 7.31 -7.73 22.71
C LYS A 38 7.96 -7.46 21.35
N GLY A 39 9.03 -6.66 21.34
CA GLY A 39 9.77 -6.34 20.13
C GLY A 39 10.78 -5.21 20.29
N GLY A 40 11.40 -5.07 21.46
CA GLY A 40 12.33 -3.97 21.67
C GLY A 40 13.26 -4.19 22.85
N SER A 41 14.30 -5.00 22.65
CA SER A 41 15.65 -4.85 23.23
C SER A 41 16.51 -6.08 22.93
N ALA A 42 17.04 -6.16 21.71
CA ALA A 42 18.35 -6.74 21.39
C ALA A 42 18.61 -6.63 19.87
N LYS A 43 19.48 -5.72 19.45
CA LYS A 43 20.24 -5.73 18.17
C LYS A 43 19.47 -6.27 16.94
N GLY A 44 18.76 -5.37 16.24
CA GLY A 44 18.13 -5.61 14.94
C GLY A 44 16.75 -6.24 15.08
N ASP A 45 15.70 -5.41 14.98
CA ASP A 45 14.33 -5.89 14.91
C ASP A 45 14.00 -6.25 13.46
N LEU A 46 13.58 -7.49 13.22
CA LEU A 46 13.04 -7.95 11.95
C LEU A 46 11.51 -7.90 12.04
N ILE A 47 10.89 -7.00 11.28
CA ILE A 47 9.43 -6.93 11.12
C ILE A 47 9.08 -7.67 9.83
N VAL A 48 8.19 -8.66 9.92
CA VAL A 48 7.67 -9.40 8.77
C VAL A 48 6.18 -9.10 8.66
N GLU A 49 5.79 -8.48 7.57
CA GLU A 49 4.39 -8.18 7.23
C GLU A 49 3.97 -9.00 6.02
N ASN A 50 2.73 -9.48 6.02
CA ASN A 50 2.15 -10.19 4.88
C ASN A 50 1.36 -9.18 4.03
N LEU A 51 1.81 -8.94 2.80
CA LEU A 51 1.16 -8.02 1.85
C LEU A 51 0.32 -8.75 0.79
N ASN A 52 0.19 -10.08 0.88
CA ASN A 52 -0.49 -10.88 -0.13
C ASN A 52 -1.96 -10.47 -0.26
N GLU A 53 -2.67 -10.27 0.85
CA GLU A 53 -4.08 -9.86 0.82
C GLU A 53 -4.25 -8.50 0.12
N THR A 54 -3.40 -7.52 0.45
CA THR A 54 -3.41 -6.21 -0.20
C THR A 54 -3.19 -6.30 -1.71
N TYR A 55 -2.25 -7.15 -2.15
CA TYR A 55 -1.98 -7.33 -3.57
C TYR A 55 -3.09 -8.11 -4.29
N GLU A 56 -3.66 -9.14 -3.67
CA GLU A 56 -4.82 -9.87 -4.19
C GLU A 56 -6.02 -8.94 -4.38
N ASP A 57 -6.33 -8.11 -3.38
CA ASP A 57 -7.43 -7.13 -3.44
C ASP A 57 -7.20 -6.07 -4.53
N THR A 58 -5.96 -5.62 -4.70
CA THR A 58 -5.58 -4.64 -5.73
C THR A 58 -5.70 -5.24 -7.14
N GLU A 59 -5.23 -6.48 -7.33
CA GLU A 59 -5.36 -7.21 -8.58
C GLU A 59 -6.84 -7.42 -8.95
N ASP A 60 -7.66 -7.86 -8.00
CA ASP A 60 -9.10 -8.05 -8.15
C ASP A 60 -9.80 -6.78 -8.61
N LEU A 61 -9.49 -5.65 -7.95
CA LEU A 61 -10.05 -4.35 -8.29
C LEU A 61 -9.71 -3.96 -9.73
N MET A 62 -8.43 -4.04 -10.10
CA MET A 62 -7.99 -3.69 -11.45
C MET A 62 -8.64 -4.60 -12.51
N MET A 63 -8.63 -5.92 -12.31
CA MET A 63 -9.23 -6.87 -13.26
C MET A 63 -10.74 -6.66 -13.42
N SER A 64 -11.44 -6.26 -12.36
CA SER A 64 -12.88 -5.96 -12.41
C SER A 64 -13.23 -4.77 -13.32
N HIS A 65 -12.30 -3.81 -13.44
CA HIS A 65 -12.45 -2.63 -14.29
C HIS A 65 -11.88 -2.84 -15.70
N MET A 66 -10.88 -3.70 -15.85
CA MET A 66 -10.22 -3.96 -17.14
C MET A 66 -10.94 -5.01 -17.99
N LEU A 67 -11.59 -5.99 -17.36
CA LEU A 67 -12.26 -7.08 -18.04
C LEU A 67 -13.76 -6.83 -18.18
N ASP A 68 -14.36 -7.38 -19.23
CA ASP A 68 -15.81 -7.43 -19.31
C ASP A 68 -16.39 -8.36 -18.23
N LYS A 69 -17.70 -8.24 -17.96
CA LYS A 69 -18.37 -8.99 -16.89
C LYS A 69 -18.23 -10.52 -17.03
N LYS A 70 -18.11 -11.04 -18.26
CA LYS A 70 -18.02 -12.48 -18.52
C LYS A 70 -16.57 -12.96 -18.31
N ALA A 71 -15.61 -12.24 -18.83
CA ALA A 71 -14.17 -12.47 -18.68
C ALA A 71 -13.75 -12.35 -17.22
N TYR A 72 -14.21 -11.32 -16.50
CA TYR A 72 -13.94 -11.16 -15.06
C TYR A 72 -14.46 -12.36 -14.24
N LYS A 73 -15.69 -12.81 -14.51
CA LYS A 73 -16.25 -13.98 -13.80
C LYS A 73 -15.46 -15.27 -14.07
N ASN A 74 -14.93 -15.42 -15.27
CA ASN A 74 -14.07 -16.56 -15.60
C ASN A 74 -12.71 -16.46 -14.90
N TRP A 75 -12.10 -15.28 -14.93
CA TRP A 75 -10.84 -14.99 -14.23
C TRP A 75 -10.95 -15.23 -12.72
N ALA A 76 -11.97 -14.67 -12.06
CA ALA A 76 -12.19 -14.84 -10.62
C ALA A 76 -12.40 -16.31 -10.22
N LYS A 77 -13.12 -17.09 -11.04
CA LYS A 77 -13.29 -18.54 -10.81
C LYS A 77 -11.98 -19.32 -10.91
N ASN A 78 -11.11 -18.93 -11.83
CA ASN A 78 -9.81 -19.58 -11.99
C ASN A 78 -8.90 -19.25 -10.79
N GLN A 79 -8.94 -18.01 -10.30
CA GLN A 79 -8.25 -17.60 -9.06
C GLN A 79 -8.76 -18.40 -7.84
N ASP A 80 -10.08 -18.54 -7.67
CA ASP A 80 -10.69 -19.33 -6.58
C ASP A 80 -10.40 -20.83 -6.70
N GLY A 81 -10.33 -21.34 -7.92
CA GLY A 81 -9.95 -22.72 -8.24
C GLY A 81 -8.49 -23.01 -7.87
N ASP A 82 -7.59 -22.09 -8.18
CA ASP A 82 -6.17 -22.17 -7.83
C ASP A 82 -5.93 -22.09 -6.31
N LYS A 83 -6.75 -21.34 -5.56
CA LYS A 83 -6.72 -21.36 -4.08
C LYS A 83 -7.07 -22.74 -3.49
N LYS A 84 -7.83 -23.59 -4.21
CA LYS A 84 -8.11 -24.99 -3.81
C LYS A 84 -7.10 -26.02 -4.35
N GLN A 85 -6.32 -25.69 -5.38
CA GLN A 85 -5.47 -26.65 -6.10
C GLN A 85 -3.96 -26.40 -5.97
N LYS A 86 -3.50 -25.36 -5.24
CA LYS A 86 -2.08 -25.11 -4.88
C LYS A 86 -1.42 -26.19 -3.97
N SER A 87 -1.83 -27.45 -4.08
CA SER A 87 -1.13 -28.62 -3.57
C SER A 87 -0.98 -29.75 -4.61
N LYS A 88 -1.13 -29.48 -5.92
CA LYS A 88 -0.66 -30.40 -6.97
C LYS A 88 -0.51 -29.72 -8.33
N ASP A 89 0.73 -29.74 -8.79
CA ASP A 89 1.22 -29.74 -10.16
C ASP A 89 0.76 -28.63 -11.11
N GLY A 90 1.74 -27.84 -11.54
CA GLY A 90 1.61 -26.93 -12.66
C GLY A 90 1.35 -27.69 -13.95
N LYS A 91 0.24 -27.34 -14.62
CA LYS A 91 0.18 -27.19 -16.06
C LYS A 91 -1.16 -26.59 -16.51
N SER A 92 -1.02 -25.56 -17.34
CA SER A 92 -1.84 -25.14 -18.48
C SER A 92 -3.36 -25.12 -18.34
N ASP A 93 -3.96 -23.97 -18.69
CA ASP A 93 -4.88 -24.01 -19.83
C ASP A 93 -4.84 -22.70 -20.64
N SER A 94 -4.48 -22.87 -21.90
CA SER A 94 -4.60 -21.88 -22.97
C SER A 94 -6.06 -21.81 -23.38
N SER A 95 -6.77 -20.76 -22.98
CA SER A 95 -8.05 -20.42 -23.60
C SER A 95 -7.81 -19.34 -24.67
N GLU A 96 -7.85 -19.74 -25.93
CA GLU A 96 -8.05 -18.83 -27.07
C GLU A 96 -9.35 -18.03 -26.85
N SER A 97 -9.30 -16.69 -26.90
CA SER A 97 -10.31 -15.85 -27.58
C SER A 97 -10.03 -14.36 -27.39
N GLU A 98 -10.14 -13.65 -28.51
CA GLU A 98 -9.92 -12.21 -28.74
C GLU A 98 -8.44 -11.81 -28.74
N GLU A 99 -7.97 -11.24 -29.86
CA GLU A 99 -6.70 -10.53 -29.93
C GLU A 99 -6.75 -9.42 -28.88
N GLU A 100 -6.25 -9.73 -27.67
CA GLU A 100 -6.21 -8.78 -26.58
C GLU A 100 -5.41 -7.58 -27.05
N LYS A 101 -6.12 -6.47 -27.25
CA LYS A 101 -5.52 -5.23 -27.71
C LYS A 101 -4.41 -4.89 -26.73
N LYS A 102 -3.22 -4.60 -27.28
CA LYS A 102 -2.11 -4.07 -26.50
C LYS A 102 -2.59 -2.92 -25.63
N ARG A 103 -2.28 -2.96 -24.34
CA ARG A 103 -2.67 -1.94 -23.38
C ARG A 103 -1.49 -1.03 -23.14
N VAL A 104 -1.79 0.25 -22.93
CA VAL A 104 -0.79 1.24 -22.51
C VAL A 104 -1.19 1.74 -21.14
N PHE A 105 -0.34 1.52 -20.15
CA PHE A 105 -0.49 2.07 -18.81
C PHE A 105 0.07 3.49 -18.80
N VAL A 106 -0.79 4.47 -18.59
CA VAL A 106 -0.40 5.89 -18.49
C VAL A 106 -0.22 6.24 -17.03
N LEU A 107 1.02 6.56 -16.66
CA LEU A 107 1.44 7.02 -15.34
C LEU A 107 1.66 8.53 -15.42
N SER A 108 1.26 9.25 -14.38
CA SER A 108 1.58 10.67 -14.23
C SER A 108 2.53 10.81 -13.05
N PHE A 109 3.62 11.54 -13.24
CA PHE A 109 4.54 11.91 -12.17
C PHE A 109 4.76 13.42 -12.20
N ASP A 110 4.15 14.09 -11.21
CA ASP A 110 4.35 15.51 -10.94
C ASP A 110 5.39 15.66 -9.81
N GLY A 111 6.64 15.83 -10.21
CA GLY A 111 7.77 15.93 -9.31
C GLY A 111 7.87 17.32 -8.70
N ASP A 112 7.39 17.50 -7.46
CA ASP A 112 7.71 18.69 -6.68
C ASP A 112 9.15 18.64 -6.11
N VAL A 113 9.59 19.69 -5.42
CA VAL A 113 10.96 19.79 -4.85
C VAL A 113 11.28 18.65 -3.87
N HIS A 114 10.25 18.05 -3.27
CA HIS A 114 10.33 16.97 -2.30
C HIS A 114 10.00 15.59 -2.90
N ALA A 115 9.61 15.54 -4.18
CA ALA A 115 9.04 14.38 -4.86
C ALA A 115 8.00 13.64 -4.00
N HIS A 116 7.04 14.39 -3.44
CA HIS A 116 5.94 13.82 -2.62
C HIS A 116 5.16 12.73 -3.36
N ASP A 117 5.18 12.75 -4.69
CA ASP A 117 4.46 11.80 -5.54
C ASP A 117 5.16 10.44 -5.67
N ASN A 118 6.28 10.21 -4.98
CA ASN A 118 7.04 8.96 -5.05
C ASN A 118 6.28 7.74 -4.49
N ASP A 119 5.59 7.91 -3.37
CA ASP A 119 4.83 6.81 -2.75
C ASP A 119 3.64 6.45 -3.66
N GLN A 120 2.98 7.45 -4.22
CA GLN A 120 1.90 7.27 -5.20
C GLN A 120 2.41 6.60 -6.49
N LEU A 121 3.56 7.03 -7.00
CA LEU A 121 4.19 6.40 -8.16
C LEU A 121 4.54 4.94 -7.89
N MET A 122 5.06 4.64 -6.69
CA MET A 122 5.38 3.28 -6.28
C MET A 122 4.13 2.40 -6.25
N GLU A 123 3.08 2.83 -5.55
CA GLU A 123 1.82 2.08 -5.46
C GLU A 123 1.15 1.89 -6.83
N THR A 124 1.20 2.91 -7.68
CA THR A 124 0.64 2.84 -9.04
C THR A 124 1.41 1.85 -9.91
N ILE A 125 2.74 1.85 -9.81
CA ILE A 125 3.59 0.89 -10.54
C ILE A 125 3.37 -0.53 -10.00
N ASP A 126 3.24 -0.72 -8.70
CA ASP A 126 2.90 -2.01 -8.09
C ASP A 126 1.60 -2.54 -8.67
N ALA A 127 0.53 -1.74 -8.63
CA ALA A 127 -0.78 -2.10 -9.14
C ALA A 127 -0.73 -2.46 -10.64
N ALA A 128 -0.07 -1.63 -11.46
CA ALA A 128 0.05 -1.87 -12.88
C ALA A 128 0.86 -3.14 -13.20
N LEU A 129 1.95 -3.40 -12.47
CA LEU A 129 2.77 -4.61 -12.67
C LEU A 129 2.05 -5.90 -12.25
N LEU A 130 1.13 -5.84 -11.28
CA LEU A 130 0.33 -7.01 -10.88
C LEU A 130 -0.53 -7.54 -12.04
N VAL A 131 -1.04 -6.65 -12.91
CA VAL A 131 -2.00 -6.99 -13.97
C VAL A 131 -1.44 -6.93 -15.40
N ALA A 132 -0.22 -6.43 -15.56
CA ALA A 132 0.44 -6.28 -16.85
C ALA A 132 0.70 -7.65 -17.52
N ARG A 133 0.57 -7.69 -18.84
CA ARG A 133 0.74 -8.88 -19.67
C ARG A 133 1.86 -8.65 -20.68
N PRO A 134 2.55 -9.72 -21.15
CA PRO A 134 3.56 -9.60 -22.18
C PRO A 134 3.03 -8.85 -23.41
N GLY A 135 3.72 -7.76 -23.79
CA GLY A 135 3.33 -6.92 -24.92
C GLY A 135 2.57 -5.65 -24.55
N ASP A 136 2.17 -5.48 -23.28
CA ASP A 136 1.73 -4.19 -22.76
C ASP A 136 2.90 -3.20 -22.67
N GLU A 137 2.57 -1.92 -22.75
CA GLU A 137 3.53 -0.82 -22.72
C GLU A 137 3.17 0.17 -21.60
N PHE A 138 4.16 0.91 -21.15
CA PHE A 138 4.03 1.93 -20.13
C PHE A 138 4.43 3.29 -20.70
N PHE A 139 3.63 4.30 -20.40
CA PHE A 139 3.90 5.70 -20.71
C PHE A 139 3.90 6.49 -19.41
N CYS A 140 4.98 7.21 -19.11
CA CYS A 140 5.07 8.09 -17.96
C CYS A 140 5.07 9.54 -18.45
N GLU A 141 4.04 10.29 -18.10
CA GLU A 141 4.00 11.74 -18.21
C GLU A 141 4.79 12.34 -17.05
N LEU A 142 5.85 13.07 -17.38
CA LEU A 142 6.81 13.64 -16.44
C LEU A 142 6.73 15.17 -16.50
N GLU A 143 6.44 15.75 -15.35
CA GLU A 143 6.64 17.18 -15.10
C GLU A 143 7.49 17.34 -13.84
N SER A 144 8.69 17.91 -13.97
CA SER A 144 9.57 18.17 -12.82
C SER A 144 10.52 19.34 -13.10
N PRO A 145 10.48 20.42 -12.29
CA PRO A 145 11.47 21.48 -12.32
C PRO A 145 12.81 21.08 -11.66
N GLY A 146 12.92 19.86 -11.14
CA GLY A 146 14.04 19.35 -10.36
C GLY A 146 13.85 19.51 -8.85
N GLY A 147 14.85 19.08 -8.06
CA GLY A 147 14.79 19.13 -6.61
C GLY A 147 15.84 18.25 -5.94
N LEU A 148 15.50 17.65 -4.80
CA LEU A 148 16.44 16.87 -4.00
C LEU A 148 16.88 15.56 -4.70
N VAL A 149 18.18 15.40 -4.96
CA VAL A 149 18.76 14.25 -5.71
C VAL A 149 18.28 12.88 -5.20
N HIS A 150 18.16 12.69 -3.89
CA HIS A 150 17.76 11.40 -3.31
C HIS A 150 16.29 11.05 -3.60
N ALA A 151 15.42 12.05 -3.66
CA ALA A 151 14.00 11.86 -3.91
C ALA A 151 13.76 11.43 -5.38
N TYR A 152 14.49 12.02 -6.32
CA TYR A 152 14.46 11.62 -7.74
C TYR A 152 15.15 10.27 -8.00
N GLY A 153 16.16 9.91 -7.20
CA GLY A 153 16.75 8.58 -7.23
C GLY A 153 15.72 7.48 -6.93
N LEU A 154 14.81 7.72 -5.98
CA LEU A 154 13.71 6.79 -5.69
C LEU A 154 12.75 6.71 -6.88
N ALA A 155 12.26 7.83 -7.41
CA ALA A 155 11.38 7.87 -8.59
C ALA A 155 11.97 7.08 -9.78
N SER A 156 13.24 7.36 -10.08
CA SER A 156 13.99 6.67 -11.16
C SER A 156 14.07 5.17 -10.92
N SER A 157 14.30 4.74 -9.67
CA SER A 157 14.32 3.33 -9.32
C SER A 157 12.95 2.65 -9.51
N GLN A 158 11.84 3.36 -9.25
CA GLN A 158 10.50 2.82 -9.48
C GLN A 158 10.22 2.65 -10.97
N LEU A 159 10.52 3.65 -11.80
CA LEU A 159 10.41 3.55 -13.26
C LEU A 159 11.31 2.44 -13.82
N ARG A 160 12.48 2.22 -13.23
CA ARG A 160 13.38 1.13 -13.62
C ARG A 160 12.77 -0.26 -13.39
N ARG A 161 11.91 -0.45 -12.38
CA ARG A 161 11.23 -1.73 -12.12
C ARG A 161 10.38 -2.18 -13.31
N ILE A 162 9.73 -1.24 -14.00
CA ILE A 162 8.95 -1.51 -15.22
C ILE A 162 9.85 -2.13 -16.30
N ARG A 163 11.02 -1.53 -16.52
CA ARG A 163 12.00 -2.01 -17.51
C ARG A 163 12.61 -3.35 -17.10
N ASP A 164 12.95 -3.50 -15.82
CA ASP A 164 13.52 -4.73 -15.28
C ASP A 164 12.51 -5.90 -15.37
N ALA A 165 11.20 -5.61 -15.31
CA ALA A 165 10.13 -6.57 -15.56
C ALA A 165 9.91 -6.90 -17.06
N GLY A 166 10.68 -6.29 -17.95
CA GLY A 166 10.66 -6.57 -19.39
C GLY A 166 9.67 -5.75 -20.21
N TYR A 167 9.03 -4.74 -19.61
CA TYR A 167 8.08 -3.87 -20.31
C TYR A 167 8.76 -2.67 -20.98
N THR A 168 8.20 -2.23 -22.10
CA THR A 168 8.60 -0.98 -22.74
C THR A 168 8.08 0.20 -21.92
N LEU A 169 8.97 1.07 -21.48
CA LEU A 169 8.65 2.32 -20.82
C LEU A 169 9.03 3.50 -21.72
N THR A 170 8.05 4.34 -22.05
CA THR A 170 8.25 5.62 -22.72
C THR A 170 8.00 6.74 -21.73
N VAL A 171 8.89 7.74 -21.69
CA VAL A 171 8.74 8.93 -20.84
C VAL A 171 8.46 10.13 -21.73
N GLY A 172 7.33 10.79 -21.52
CA GLY A 172 6.95 12.04 -22.17
C GLY A 172 7.12 13.19 -21.20
N ILE A 173 7.82 14.25 -21.62
CA ILE A 173 7.97 15.47 -20.83
C ILE A 173 6.78 16.38 -21.17
N ASP A 174 5.93 16.70 -20.20
CA ASP A 174 4.80 17.63 -20.43
C ASP A 174 5.33 19.07 -20.57
N LYS A 175 5.81 19.67 -19.47
CA LYS A 175 6.32 21.05 -19.47
C LYS A 175 7.82 21.17 -19.23
N VAL A 176 8.35 20.42 -18.27
CA VAL A 176 9.76 20.55 -17.84
C VAL A 176 10.26 19.23 -17.27
N ALA A 177 11.51 18.89 -17.57
CA ALA A 177 12.28 17.85 -16.91
C ALA A 177 13.70 18.39 -16.74
N ALA A 178 14.02 18.90 -15.54
CA ALA A 178 15.27 19.60 -15.28
C ALA A 178 16.00 19.02 -14.06
N SER A 179 17.34 19.10 -14.10
CA SER A 179 18.25 18.65 -13.04
C SER A 179 18.12 17.16 -12.72
N GLY A 180 17.23 16.77 -11.81
CA GLY A 180 16.98 15.39 -11.40
C GLY A 180 15.76 14.76 -12.06
N GLY A 181 14.90 15.57 -12.69
CA GLY A 181 13.77 15.13 -13.51
C GLY A 181 14.22 14.49 -14.81
#